data_AF-A0A931BF29-F1
#
_entry.id   AF-A0A931BF29-F1
#
_cell.length_a   1.000
_cell.length_b   1.000
_cell.length_c   1.000
_cell.angle_alpha   90.00
_cell.angle_beta   90.00
_cell.angle_gamma   90.00
#
_symmetry.space_group_name_H-M   'P 1'
#
loop_
_entity.id
_entity.type
_entity.pdbx_description
1 polymer ?
#
loop_
_entity_poly.entity_id
_entity_poly.type
_entity_poly.pdbx_seq_one_letter_code
_entity_poly.pdbx_strand_id
1 'polypeptide(L)'
;MVQVSRLQRSFGSYSRYDDIFALDTVACQGFFLVSWLHRHEDCCEELYYLTFDNGERRLLDIKQVASGGADGDWQARSTMRLGKDGRLRTTTTAHNAISPRDVRPDGSILAYEHTDVVVKEFALNPNGQISCVLKDSTRR
;
A
#
# COMPACT_ATOMS: atom_id res chain seq x y z
N MET A 1 18.62 17.01 -8.53
CA MET A 1 18.06 17.38 -7.21
C MET A 1 16.55 17.06 -7.20
N VAL A 2 16.18 15.78 -7.14
CA VAL A 2 14.76 15.30 -7.29
C VAL A 2 14.37 14.32 -6.16
N GLN A 3 15.26 14.08 -5.21
CA GLN A 3 15.26 12.82 -4.45
C GLN A 3 14.66 12.93 -3.04
N VAL A 4 14.76 14.10 -2.42
CA VAL A 4 14.28 14.34 -1.04
C VAL A 4 12.76 14.55 -1.02
N SER A 5 12.19 15.16 -2.07
CA SER A 5 10.78 15.55 -2.09
C SER A 5 9.80 14.39 -2.18
N ARG A 6 10.14 13.28 -2.84
CA ARG A 6 9.27 12.09 -2.93
C ARG A 6 9.22 11.32 -1.62
N LEU A 7 10.38 11.09 -0.99
CA LEU A 7 10.42 10.47 0.33
C LEU A 7 9.80 11.39 1.40
N GLN A 8 10.04 12.70 1.36
CA GLN A 8 9.33 13.64 2.24
C GLN A 8 7.83 13.67 1.99
N ARG A 9 7.35 13.47 0.76
CA ARG A 9 5.90 13.38 0.52
C ARG A 9 5.31 12.09 1.08
N SER A 10 6.05 10.98 1.01
CA SER A 10 5.59 9.68 1.51
C SER A 10 5.79 9.49 3.02
N PHE A 11 6.79 10.13 3.62
CA PHE A 11 7.23 9.89 5.01
C PHE A 11 7.59 11.18 5.77
N GLY A 12 7.33 12.37 5.22
CA GLY A 12 7.76 13.63 5.83
C GLY A 12 7.01 14.03 7.10
N SER A 13 5.91 13.36 7.40
CA SER A 13 5.12 13.52 8.64
C SER A 13 5.25 12.29 9.54
N TYR A 14 6.47 11.78 9.69
CA TYR A 14 6.76 10.64 10.57
C TYR A 14 6.48 11.00 12.03
N SER A 15 5.57 10.24 12.66
CA SER A 15 5.33 10.33 14.10
C SER A 15 6.41 9.55 14.86
N ARG A 16 6.72 9.96 16.10
CA ARG A 16 7.64 9.20 16.97
C ARG A 16 7.13 7.80 17.34
N TYR A 17 5.87 7.53 17.04
CA TYR A 17 5.17 6.29 17.32
C TYR A 17 4.95 5.43 16.07
N ASP A 18 5.42 5.90 14.91
CA ASP A 18 5.49 5.10 13.70
C ASP A 18 6.75 4.24 13.72
N ASP A 19 6.70 3.07 13.11
CA ASP A 19 7.88 2.24 12.86
C ASP A 19 8.13 2.10 11.36
N ILE A 20 9.40 2.14 10.94
CA ILE A 20 9.81 1.84 9.56
C ILE A 20 10.84 0.72 9.58
N PHE A 21 10.54 -0.35 8.85
CA PHE A 21 11.42 -1.52 8.71
C PHE A 21 11.80 -1.73 7.26
N ALA A 22 13.09 -1.84 6.97
CA ALA A 22 13.55 -2.48 5.74
C ALA A 22 13.47 -4.00 5.93
N LEU A 23 12.56 -4.66 5.22
CA LEU A 23 12.28 -6.09 5.39
C LEU A 23 13.28 -6.96 4.62
N ASP A 24 13.51 -6.65 3.35
CA ASP A 24 14.38 -7.42 2.47
C ASP A 24 14.97 -6.52 1.38
N THR A 25 16.13 -6.93 0.85
CA THR A 25 16.83 -6.27 -0.25
C THR A 25 17.17 -7.28 -1.33
N VAL A 26 16.62 -7.07 -2.53
CA VAL A 26 16.89 -7.89 -3.71
C VAL A 26 17.80 -7.13 -4.65
N ALA A 27 18.97 -7.69 -4.94
CA ALA A 27 19.87 -7.16 -5.95
C ALA A 27 19.35 -7.49 -7.36
N CYS A 28 19.26 -6.47 -8.22
CA CYS A 28 18.90 -6.62 -9.63
C CYS A 28 20.03 -6.08 -10.51
N GLN A 29 19.96 -6.38 -11.80
CA GLN A 29 20.90 -5.81 -12.76
C GLN A 29 20.60 -4.31 -12.93
N GLY A 30 21.46 -3.47 -12.36
CA GLY A 30 21.40 -2.00 -12.47
C GLY A 30 20.75 -1.26 -11.30
N PHE A 31 20.01 -1.96 -10.44
CA PHE A 31 19.36 -1.39 -9.25
C PHE A 31 19.20 -2.45 -8.15
N PHE A 32 18.84 -2.03 -6.94
CA PHE A 32 18.34 -2.92 -5.90
C PHE A 32 16.93 -2.52 -5.50
N LEU A 33 16.11 -3.52 -5.20
CA LEU A 33 14.75 -3.36 -4.70
C LEU A 33 14.77 -3.59 -3.19
N VAL A 34 14.16 -2.68 -2.42
CA VAL A 34 13.99 -2.80 -0.98
C VAL A 34 12.50 -2.82 -0.66
N SER A 35 12.09 -3.79 0.15
CA SER A 35 10.74 -3.84 0.70
C SER A 35 10.71 -3.12 2.04
N TRP A 36 9.91 -2.08 2.18
CA TRP A 36 9.76 -1.29 3.41
C TRP A 36 8.37 -1.43 4.00
N LEU A 37 8.31 -1.78 5.28
CA LEU A 37 7.07 -1.76 6.04
C LEU A 37 7.04 -0.50 6.89
N HIS A 38 6.02 0.34 6.69
CA HIS A 38 5.69 1.45 7.56
C HIS A 38 4.49 1.04 8.41
N ARG A 39 4.63 1.04 9.72
CA ARG A 39 3.54 0.82 10.67
C ARG A 39 3.22 2.13 11.36
N HIS A 40 1.97 2.52 11.30
CA HIS A 40 1.44 3.68 11.99
C HIS A 40 1.07 3.32 13.43
N GLU A 41 1.11 4.32 14.30
CA GLU A 41 0.72 4.20 15.72
C GLU A 41 -0.67 3.57 15.91
N ASP A 42 -1.64 3.99 15.08
CA ASP A 42 -3.04 3.78 15.37
C ASP A 42 -3.55 2.39 15.00
N CYS A 43 -3.13 1.85 13.85
CA CYS A 43 -3.52 0.51 13.38
C CYS A 43 -3.04 0.19 11.96
N CYS A 44 -2.65 1.19 11.18
CA CYS A 44 -2.37 1.03 9.77
C CYS A 44 -0.96 0.51 9.52
N GLU A 45 -0.82 -0.31 8.49
CA GLU A 45 0.46 -0.73 7.95
C GLU A 45 0.47 -0.62 6.43
N GLU A 46 1.61 -0.23 5.89
CA GLU A 46 1.81 0.01 4.47
C GLU A 46 3.12 -0.63 4.03
N LEU A 47 3.04 -1.45 2.99
CA LEU A 47 4.20 -2.06 2.36
C LEU A 47 4.56 -1.27 1.10
N TYR A 48 5.79 -0.80 1.07
CA TYR A 48 6.38 -0.08 -0.03
C TYR A 48 7.48 -0.88 -0.71
N TYR A 49 7.55 -0.79 -2.03
CA TYR A 49 8.69 -1.20 -2.83
C TYR A 49 9.45 0.05 -3.27
N LEU A 50 10.72 0.13 -2.87
CA LEU A 50 11.63 1.21 -3.21
C LEU A 50 12.75 0.64 -4.08
N THR A 51 13.06 1.30 -5.18
CA THR A 51 14.19 0.93 -6.03
C THR A 51 15.26 1.99 -5.97
N PHE A 52 16.51 1.57 -5.96
CA PHE A 52 17.65 2.46 -5.88
C PHE A 52 18.68 2.04 -6.92
N ASP A 53 19.36 3.00 -7.55
CA ASP A 53 20.47 2.65 -8.44
C ASP A 53 21.61 1.97 -7.68
N ASN A 54 22.35 1.10 -8.37
CA ASN A 54 23.49 0.38 -7.78
C ASN A 54 24.69 1.28 -7.49
N GLY A 55 24.69 2.52 -7.99
CA GLY A 55 25.79 3.47 -7.85
C GLY A 55 25.68 4.26 -6.56
N GLU A 56 25.15 5.47 -6.67
CA GLU A 56 25.03 6.43 -5.57
C GLU A 56 23.89 6.10 -4.61
N ARG A 57 23.26 4.94 -4.79
CA ARG A 57 22.07 4.50 -4.04
C ARG A 57 20.97 5.54 -4.14
N ARG A 58 20.82 6.14 -5.32
CA ARG A 58 19.78 7.12 -5.54
C ARG A 58 18.44 6.43 -5.74
N LEU A 59 17.43 6.92 -5.03
CA LEU A 59 16.05 6.45 -5.20
C LEU A 59 15.60 6.68 -6.65
N LEU A 60 15.24 5.59 -7.31
CA LEU A 60 14.70 5.56 -8.67
C LEU A 60 13.18 5.65 -8.65
N ASP A 61 12.53 4.82 -7.82
CA ASP A 61 11.07 4.83 -7.67
C ASP A 61 10.62 4.32 -6.30
N ILE A 62 9.38 4.63 -5.95
CA ILE A 62 8.69 4.16 -4.75
C ILE A 62 7.22 3.89 -5.04
N LYS A 63 6.72 2.73 -4.62
CA LYS A 63 5.29 2.38 -4.71
C LYS A 63 4.81 1.65 -3.47
N GLN A 64 3.69 2.12 -2.93
CA GLN A 64 2.88 1.34 -2.00
C GLN A 64 2.24 0.19 -2.79
N VAL A 65 2.51 -1.04 -2.37
CA VAL A 65 2.04 -2.28 -3.01
C VAL A 65 0.99 -3.00 -2.18
N ALA A 66 0.96 -2.77 -0.88
CA ALA A 66 -0.06 -3.31 0.01
C ALA A 66 -0.32 -2.35 1.17
N SER A 67 -1.52 -2.43 1.71
CA SER A 67 -1.86 -1.83 3.00
C SER A 67 -2.77 -2.75 3.80
N GLY A 68 -2.76 -2.53 5.09
CA GLY A 68 -3.67 -3.16 6.03
C GLY A 68 -3.91 -2.24 7.21
N GLY A 69 -4.93 -2.55 7.97
CA GLY A 69 -5.21 -1.84 9.21
C GLY A 69 -6.65 -2.04 9.62
N ALA A 70 -6.95 -1.68 10.85
CA ALA A 70 -8.32 -1.59 11.31
C ALA A 70 -8.44 -0.61 12.47
N ASP A 71 -9.37 0.32 12.36
CA ASP A 71 -9.88 1.07 13.50
C ASP A 71 -11.30 0.56 13.83
N GLY A 72 -11.91 1.08 14.89
CA GLY A 72 -13.20 0.58 15.37
C GLY A 72 -14.31 0.55 14.31
N ASP A 73 -14.19 1.35 13.24
CA ASP A 73 -15.20 1.51 12.20
C ASP A 73 -14.66 1.25 10.78
N TRP A 74 -13.40 0.84 10.63
CA TRP A 74 -12.79 0.57 9.33
C TRP A 74 -11.84 -0.61 9.43
N GLN A 75 -11.80 -1.46 8.42
CA GLN A 75 -10.74 -2.45 8.27
C GLN A 75 -10.34 -2.58 6.82
N ALA A 76 -9.05 -2.72 6.54
CA ALA A 76 -8.55 -3.07 5.23
C ALA A 76 -7.48 -4.15 5.30
N ARG A 77 -7.42 -4.96 4.24
CA ARG A 77 -6.36 -5.95 4.05
C ARG A 77 -6.05 -6.08 2.57
N SER A 78 -4.77 -5.96 2.23
CA SER A 78 -4.24 -6.37 0.94
C SER A 78 -3.78 -7.83 0.97
N THR A 79 -4.04 -8.54 -0.13
CA THR A 79 -3.38 -9.80 -0.46
C THR A 79 -2.51 -9.59 -1.70
N MET A 80 -1.39 -10.32 -1.77
CA MET A 80 -0.42 -10.18 -2.85
C MET A 80 -0.16 -11.54 -3.50
N ARG A 81 -0.08 -11.58 -4.83
CA ARG A 81 0.26 -12.79 -5.58
C ARG A 81 1.11 -12.45 -6.81
N LEU A 82 2.23 -13.13 -6.96
CA LEU A 82 3.04 -13.05 -8.17
C LEU A 82 2.40 -13.88 -9.28
N GLY A 83 2.14 -13.25 -10.43
CA GLY A 83 1.67 -13.88 -11.64
C GLY A 83 2.80 -14.62 -12.38
N LYS A 84 2.42 -15.56 -13.26
CA LYS A 84 3.38 -16.26 -14.13
C LYS A 84 4.06 -15.34 -15.15
N ASP A 85 3.44 -14.21 -15.42
CA ASP A 85 3.95 -13.12 -16.27
C ASP A 85 4.90 -12.16 -15.52
N GLY A 86 5.25 -12.49 -14.26
CA GLY A 86 6.14 -11.68 -13.42
C GLY A 86 5.48 -10.42 -12.86
N ARG A 87 4.18 -10.21 -13.06
CA ARG A 87 3.45 -9.08 -12.49
C ARG A 87 2.98 -9.41 -11.07
N LEU A 88 3.16 -8.47 -10.14
CA LEU A 88 2.59 -8.59 -8.81
C LEU A 88 1.14 -8.09 -8.85
N ARG A 89 0.18 -8.98 -8.59
CA ARG A 89 -1.21 -8.61 -8.40
C ARG A 89 -1.49 -8.41 -6.92
N THR A 90 -2.19 -7.33 -6.62
CA THR A 90 -2.57 -6.95 -5.26
C THR A 90 -4.08 -6.75 -5.25
N THR A 91 -4.74 -7.33 -4.27
CA THR A 91 -6.18 -7.17 -4.05
C THR A 91 -6.37 -6.62 -2.66
N THR A 92 -6.89 -5.40 -2.56
CA THR A 92 -7.19 -4.75 -1.29
C THR A 92 -8.69 -4.79 -1.08
N THR A 93 -9.10 -5.37 0.04
CA THR A 93 -10.48 -5.35 0.50
C THR A 93 -10.55 -4.42 1.70
N ALA A 94 -11.43 -3.43 1.64
CA ALA A 94 -11.72 -2.52 2.75
C ALA A 94 -13.20 -2.62 3.11
N HIS A 95 -13.48 -2.69 4.41
CA HIS A 95 -14.81 -2.67 4.98
C HIS A 95 -14.94 -1.41 5.83
N ASN A 96 -16.01 -0.66 5.62
CA ASN A 96 -16.39 0.42 6.51
C ASN A 96 -17.57 -0.05 7.35
N ALA A 97 -17.47 0.10 8.68
CA ALA A 97 -18.56 -0.13 9.59
C ALA A 97 -19.69 0.88 9.33
N ILE A 98 -20.87 0.47 9.74
CA ILE A 98 -22.12 1.20 9.61
C ILE A 98 -22.01 2.50 10.42
N SER A 99 -22.29 3.65 9.80
CA SER A 99 -22.36 4.90 10.58
C SER A 99 -23.50 4.80 11.59
N PRO A 100 -23.37 5.33 12.82
CA PRO A 100 -24.50 5.45 13.75
C PRO A 100 -25.70 6.21 13.15
N ARG A 101 -25.47 6.99 12.09
CA ARG A 101 -26.51 7.70 11.32
C ARG A 101 -27.35 6.78 10.42
N ASP A 102 -26.86 5.57 10.17
CA ASP A 102 -27.52 4.54 9.38
C ASP A 102 -28.30 3.56 10.28
N VAL A 103 -28.55 3.92 11.55
CA VAL A 103 -29.43 3.17 12.44
C VAL A 103 -30.78 3.89 12.50
N ARG A 104 -31.85 3.20 12.14
CA ARG A 104 -33.22 3.71 12.27
C ARG A 104 -33.57 3.94 13.75
N PRO A 105 -34.55 4.82 14.05
CA PRO A 105 -35.05 5.01 15.40
C PRO A 105 -35.59 3.75 16.09
N ASP A 106 -35.97 2.72 15.33
CA ASP A 106 -36.43 1.42 15.83
C ASP A 106 -35.29 0.41 16.10
N GLY A 107 -34.03 0.82 15.92
CA GLY A 107 -32.85 0.00 16.09
C GLY A 107 -32.50 -0.88 14.87
N SER A 108 -33.29 -0.85 13.79
CA SER A 108 -32.94 -1.53 12.55
C SER A 108 -31.90 -0.74 11.74
N ILE A 109 -31.03 -1.43 11.01
CA ILE A 109 -29.94 -0.80 10.25
C ILE A 109 -30.40 -0.48 8.82
N LEU A 110 -30.09 0.72 8.32
CA LEU A 110 -30.44 1.26 7.00
C LEU A 110 -29.48 0.86 5.88
N ALA A 111 -28.23 0.50 6.17
CA ALA A 111 -27.22 0.28 5.13
C ALA A 111 -26.36 -0.97 5.38
N TYR A 112 -26.04 -1.63 4.26
CA TYR A 112 -25.14 -2.77 4.15
C TYR A 112 -23.70 -2.34 4.47
N GLU A 113 -22.90 -3.23 5.07
CA GLU A 113 -21.44 -3.06 5.17
C GLU A 113 -20.89 -2.74 3.77
N HIS A 114 -20.29 -1.56 3.61
CA HIS A 114 -19.68 -1.20 2.34
C HIS A 114 -18.35 -1.92 2.21
N THR A 115 -18.25 -2.79 1.22
CA THR A 115 -17.02 -3.50 0.90
C THR A 115 -16.43 -2.97 -0.39
N ASP A 116 -15.32 -2.25 -0.29
CA ASP A 116 -14.54 -1.81 -1.43
C ASP A 116 -13.47 -2.86 -1.75
N VAL A 117 -13.41 -3.30 -3.00
CA VAL A 117 -12.38 -4.21 -3.51
C VAL A 117 -11.64 -3.54 -4.65
N VAL A 118 -10.36 -3.30 -4.45
CA VAL A 118 -9.46 -2.69 -5.45
C VAL A 118 -8.39 -3.70 -5.86
N VAL A 119 -8.25 -3.92 -7.17
CA VAL A 119 -7.23 -4.80 -7.73
C VAL A 119 -6.24 -3.96 -8.53
N LYS A 120 -4.96 -4.00 -8.14
CA LYS A 120 -3.86 -3.36 -8.86
C LYS A 120 -2.84 -4.39 -9.31
N GLU A 121 -2.23 -4.15 -10.46
CA GLU A 121 -1.08 -4.89 -10.95
C GLU A 121 0.15 -4.00 -11.03
N PHE A 122 1.26 -4.53 -10.56
CA PHE A 122 2.56 -3.89 -10.58
C PHE A 122 3.52 -4.67 -11.47
N ALA A 123 4.35 -3.95 -12.22
CA ALA A 123 5.46 -4.54 -12.95
C ALA A 123 6.72 -3.69 -12.74
N LEU A 124 7.80 -4.37 -12.39
CA LEU A 124 9.14 -3.81 -12.25
C LEU A 124 9.88 -3.99 -13.57
N ASN A 125 10.40 -2.90 -14.13
CA ASN A 125 11.16 -2.95 -15.37
C ASN A 125 12.68 -3.02 -15.10
N PRO A 126 13.52 -3.26 -16.12
CA PRO A 126 14.98 -3.33 -15.95
C PRO A 126 15.66 -2.02 -15.51
N ASN A 127 14.99 -0.86 -15.63
CA ASN A 127 15.54 0.42 -15.20
C ASN A 127 15.18 0.78 -13.75
N GLY A 128 14.51 -0.14 -13.03
CA GLY A 128 14.10 0.04 -11.65
C GLY A 128 12.80 0.84 -11.47
N GLN A 129 12.06 1.17 -12.53
CA GLN A 129 10.75 1.83 -12.37
C GLN A 129 9.64 0.80 -12.13
N ILE A 130 8.70 1.18 -11.27
CA ILE A 130 7.54 0.35 -10.91
C ILE A 130 6.30 0.95 -11.55
N SER A 131 5.79 0.26 -12.57
CA SER A 131 4.48 0.58 -13.14
C SER A 131 3.36 0.03 -12.26
N CYS A 132 2.23 0.74 -12.20
CA CYS A 132 1.03 0.33 -11.47
C CYS A 132 -0.18 0.56 -12.36
N VAL A 133 -1.02 -0.46 -12.51
CA VAL A 133 -2.26 -0.39 -13.30
C VAL A 133 -3.43 -0.83 -12.43
N LEU A 134 -4.46 0.01 -12.32
CA LEU A 134 -5.74 -0.40 -11.75
C LEU A 134 -6.42 -1.39 -12.71
N LYS A 135 -6.75 -2.58 -12.22
CA LYS A 135 -7.43 -3.61 -12.98
C LYS A 135 -8.92 -3.66 -12.70
N ASP A 136 -9.29 -3.46 -11.45
CA ASP A 136 -10.67 -3.48 -11.01
C ASP A 136 -10.85 -2.63 -9.75
N SER A 137 -12.04 -2.09 -9.58
CA SER A 137 -12.47 -1.33 -8.41
C SER A 137 -13.97 -1.49 -8.27
N THR A 138 -14.40 -2.29 -7.30
CA THR A 138 -15.82 -2.52 -7.04
C THR A 138 -16.18 -2.09 -5.64
N ARG A 139 -17.39 -1.53 -5.49
CA ARG A 139 -18.02 -1.28 -4.20
C ARG A 139 -19.26 -2.15 -4.12
N ARG A 140 -19.40 -2.88 -3.01
CA ARG A 140 -20.54 -3.75 -2.72
C ARG A 140 -21.28 -3.23 -1.50
#